data_AF-A0A453NRS4-F1
#
_entry.id   AF-A0A453NRS4-F1
#
_cell.length_a   1.000
_cell.length_b   1.000
_cell.length_c   1.000
_cell.angle_alpha   90.00
_cell.angle_beta   90.00
_cell.angle_gamma   90.00
#
_symmetry.space_group_name_H-M   'P 1'
#
loop_
_entity.id
_entity.type
_entity.pdbx_description
1 polymer ?
#
loop_
_entity_poly.entity_id
_entity_poly.type
_entity_poly.pdbx_seq_one_letter_code
_entity_poly.pdbx_strand_id
1 'polypeptide(L)'
;MDMIAIPDFASGAMENYGLVTYRETALLFDERHSAAANKQRVAVVVAHELAHQWFGNLVTMEWWTHLWLNEGFATWVSYLAADRFFPEWNVWIQFLEESTTGFRLDALAGSHPIEVDVNHVDEIDEIFDAISYRKGAAVIRMLQSYLGAEIFQKSLAAYIKRFAYSNAKTEDLWAALEEGSGEPVKTLMHSWTKQQGYPVVSVKLKDGKLELEQTQFLSSGSEGVGQWVVPITLCCCSYSVQQKFLFRGKQDDFNLSGLVECQKKDDFWIKLNVDQTGFYRVSYDEELASRLRHAVETNILSAADRYGVLDDTYALCMAGKQKLVTLLHLIAAYKNETEYTVLAHAINTSLSIYEMMAVAAPEELVNMKKFLIDFLEPFAQ
;
A
#
# COMPACT_ATOMS: atom_id res chain seq x y z
N MET A 1 16.17 -9.57 -26.96
CA MET A 1 15.29 -8.65 -26.21
C MET A 1 15.95 -7.31 -26.36
N ASP A 2 15.30 -6.43 -27.10
CA ASP A 2 15.83 -5.10 -27.40
C ASP A 2 15.08 -4.07 -26.53
N MET A 3 15.79 -3.02 -26.13
CA MET A 3 15.27 -1.89 -25.36
C MET A 3 15.67 -0.62 -26.08
N ILE A 4 14.71 0.21 -26.48
CA ILE A 4 14.96 1.41 -27.27
C ILE A 4 14.39 2.66 -26.59
N ALA A 5 15.22 3.69 -26.48
CA ALA A 5 14.79 5.03 -26.07
C ALA A 5 14.22 5.77 -27.28
N ILE A 6 13.00 6.29 -27.14
CA ILE A 6 12.29 7.07 -28.15
C ILE A 6 12.18 8.52 -27.63
N PRO A 7 12.65 9.52 -28.40
CA PRO A 7 12.62 10.93 -27.99
C PRO A 7 11.20 11.45 -27.71
N ASP A 8 10.26 11.16 -28.62
CA ASP A 8 8.85 11.55 -28.51
C ASP A 8 7.99 10.31 -28.27
N PHE A 9 7.58 10.09 -27.02
CA PHE A 9 6.78 8.93 -26.64
C PHE A 9 5.65 9.32 -25.68
N ALA A 10 4.42 8.87 -25.96
CA ALA A 10 3.23 9.32 -25.23
C ALA A 10 3.19 8.75 -23.79
N SER A 11 3.50 7.47 -23.62
CA SER A 11 3.54 6.79 -22.31
C SER A 11 4.94 6.86 -21.70
N GLY A 12 5.15 6.25 -20.52
CA GLY A 12 6.48 6.11 -19.92
C GLY A 12 7.34 5.09 -20.68
N ALA A 13 6.76 3.93 -20.96
CA ALA A 13 7.31 2.84 -21.74
C ALA A 13 6.15 1.97 -22.31
N MET A 14 6.49 0.94 -23.10
CA MET A 14 5.53 -0.04 -23.66
C MET A 14 6.25 -1.37 -23.94
N GLU A 15 5.59 -2.46 -23.57
CA GLU A 15 6.16 -3.79 -23.36
C GLU A 15 6.29 -4.66 -24.62
N ASN A 16 6.22 -4.08 -25.83
CA ASN A 16 6.10 -4.83 -27.08
C ASN A 16 7.05 -6.03 -27.13
N TYR A 17 6.51 -7.24 -27.38
CA TYR A 17 7.23 -8.47 -27.13
C TYR A 17 8.51 -8.59 -27.97
N GLY A 18 9.66 -8.48 -27.31
CA GLY A 18 10.99 -8.55 -27.93
C GLY A 18 11.63 -7.21 -28.28
N LEU A 19 10.86 -6.11 -28.31
CA LEU A 19 11.30 -4.74 -28.60
C LEU A 19 10.60 -3.74 -27.68
N VAL A 20 11.12 -3.58 -26.46
CA VAL A 20 10.53 -2.70 -25.46
C VAL A 20 10.92 -1.25 -25.74
N THR A 21 9.94 -0.35 -25.75
CA THR A 21 10.13 1.07 -26.08
C THR A 21 9.97 1.93 -24.84
N TYR A 22 10.84 2.92 -24.64
CA TYR A 22 10.87 3.79 -23.47
C TYR A 22 10.95 5.25 -23.88
N ARG A 23 10.42 6.18 -23.06
CA ARG A 23 10.93 7.56 -23.06
C ARG A 23 12.40 7.57 -22.68
N GLU A 24 13.16 8.54 -23.18
CA GLU A 24 14.57 8.72 -22.81
C GLU A 24 14.77 8.77 -21.29
N THR A 25 13.91 9.49 -20.56
CA THR A 25 13.96 9.62 -19.10
C THR A 25 13.60 8.35 -18.32
N ALA A 26 13.10 7.32 -19.01
CA ALA A 26 12.73 6.03 -18.44
C ALA A 26 13.75 4.92 -18.74
N LEU A 27 14.79 5.20 -19.54
CA LEU A 27 15.83 4.23 -19.90
C LEU A 27 17.26 4.76 -19.73
N LEU A 28 17.50 6.03 -20.08
CA LEU A 28 18.84 6.62 -20.06
C LEU A 28 19.16 7.15 -18.66
N PHE A 29 20.39 6.89 -18.20
CA PHE A 29 20.93 7.40 -16.94
C PHE A 29 22.35 7.94 -17.16
N ASP A 30 22.58 9.16 -16.70
CA ASP A 30 23.90 9.80 -16.71
C ASP A 30 24.42 9.92 -15.27
N GLU A 31 25.53 9.24 -14.97
CA GLU A 31 26.14 9.21 -13.64
C GLU A 31 26.50 10.60 -13.08
N ARG A 32 26.73 11.60 -13.93
CA ARG A 32 27.14 12.95 -13.52
C ARG A 32 25.98 13.91 -13.35
N HIS A 33 24.88 13.68 -14.08
CA HIS A 33 23.80 14.66 -14.21
C HIS A 33 22.44 14.15 -13.72
N SER A 34 22.25 12.84 -13.60
CA SER A 34 20.99 12.25 -13.16
C SER A 34 20.96 12.08 -11.63
N ALA A 35 19.84 12.40 -11.00
CA ALA A 35 19.67 12.20 -9.57
C ALA A 35 19.51 10.71 -9.22
N ALA A 36 19.72 10.34 -7.96
CA ALA A 36 19.50 8.97 -7.48
C ALA A 36 18.06 8.49 -7.74
N ALA A 37 17.07 9.37 -7.59
CA ALA A 37 15.67 9.07 -7.91
C ALA A 37 15.46 8.71 -9.39
N ASN A 38 16.24 9.29 -10.32
CA ASN A 38 16.19 8.90 -11.73
C ASN A 38 16.70 7.47 -11.93
N LYS A 39 17.78 7.07 -11.23
CA LYS A 39 18.30 5.70 -11.29
C LYS A 39 17.28 4.68 -10.82
N GLN A 40 16.62 4.95 -9.68
CA GLN A 40 15.56 4.10 -9.14
C GLN A 40 14.38 4.01 -10.11
N ARG A 41 13.94 5.15 -10.66
CA ARG A 41 12.88 5.19 -11.66
C ARG A 41 13.21 4.34 -12.89
N VAL A 42 14.40 4.47 -13.47
CA VAL A 42 14.83 3.66 -14.62
C VAL A 42 14.80 2.16 -14.27
N ALA A 43 15.35 1.78 -13.11
CA ALA A 43 15.36 0.39 -12.68
C ALA A 43 13.94 -0.19 -12.52
N VAL A 44 13.04 0.56 -11.88
CA VAL A 44 11.63 0.15 -11.70
C VAL A 44 10.91 0.05 -13.04
N VAL A 45 11.04 1.06 -13.93
CA VAL A 45 10.36 1.03 -15.23
C VAL A 45 10.88 -0.11 -16.10
N VAL A 46 12.20 -0.32 -16.19
CA VAL A 46 12.76 -1.46 -16.93
C VAL A 46 12.27 -2.79 -16.36
N ALA A 47 12.20 -2.92 -15.03
CA ALA A 47 11.67 -4.13 -14.40
C ALA A 47 10.16 -4.34 -14.66
N HIS A 48 9.38 -3.26 -14.73
CA HIS A 48 7.95 -3.27 -15.07
C HIS A 48 7.73 -3.82 -16.49
N GLU A 49 8.42 -3.26 -17.48
CA GLU A 49 8.29 -3.71 -18.87
C GLU A 49 8.81 -5.14 -19.10
N LEU A 50 9.84 -5.54 -18.36
CA LEU A 50 10.32 -6.92 -18.38
C LEU A 50 9.36 -7.89 -17.70
N ALA A 51 8.64 -7.45 -16.67
CA ALA A 51 7.60 -8.26 -16.04
C ALA A 51 6.44 -8.54 -17.00
N HIS A 52 6.09 -7.56 -17.86
CA HIS A 52 5.07 -7.73 -18.89
C HIS A 52 5.37 -8.84 -19.90
N GLN A 53 6.64 -9.24 -20.06
CA GLN A 53 7.01 -10.38 -20.89
C GLN A 53 6.36 -11.69 -20.42
N TRP A 54 5.99 -11.77 -19.13
CA TRP A 54 5.14 -12.82 -18.58
C TRP A 54 3.68 -12.35 -18.39
N PHE A 55 3.48 -11.19 -17.76
CA PHE A 55 2.16 -10.63 -17.41
C PHE A 55 1.69 -9.62 -18.43
N GLY A 56 1.12 -10.13 -19.53
CA GLY A 56 0.59 -9.34 -20.63
C GLY A 56 0.96 -9.92 -21.99
N ASN A 57 2.21 -10.32 -22.17
CA ASN A 57 2.68 -10.93 -23.42
C ASN A 57 2.49 -12.45 -23.45
N LEU A 58 3.06 -13.17 -22.48
CA LEU A 58 2.94 -14.63 -22.42
C LEU A 58 1.56 -15.09 -21.96
N VAL A 59 1.00 -14.41 -20.96
CA VAL A 59 -0.38 -14.58 -20.51
C VAL A 59 -1.04 -13.22 -20.59
N THR A 60 -2.00 -13.07 -21.49
CA THR A 60 -2.71 -11.81 -21.71
C THR A 60 -4.07 -11.86 -21.02
N MET A 61 -4.58 -10.74 -20.50
CA MET A 61 -5.99 -10.68 -20.09
C MET A 61 -6.93 -11.07 -21.25
N GLU A 62 -8.07 -11.72 -20.95
CA GLU A 62 -9.08 -12.02 -21.99
C GLU A 62 -9.72 -10.75 -22.53
N TRP A 63 -9.95 -9.77 -21.65
CA TRP A 63 -10.53 -8.49 -21.99
C TRP A 63 -10.01 -7.40 -21.05
N TRP A 64 -10.20 -6.14 -21.44
CA TRP A 64 -9.77 -4.95 -20.70
C TRP A 64 -10.34 -4.86 -19.29
N THR A 65 -11.48 -5.51 -19.02
CA THR A 65 -12.01 -5.70 -17.66
C THR A 65 -11.00 -6.32 -16.68
N HIS A 66 -10.04 -7.10 -17.19
CA HIS A 66 -8.99 -7.72 -16.40
C HIS A 66 -7.62 -7.08 -16.63
N LEU A 67 -7.54 -5.83 -17.11
CA LEU A 67 -6.29 -5.08 -17.38
C LEU A 67 -5.29 -5.15 -16.20
N TRP A 68 -5.79 -5.11 -14.97
CA TRP A 68 -4.99 -5.19 -13.76
C TRP A 68 -4.16 -6.49 -13.65
N LEU A 69 -4.54 -7.58 -14.33
CA LEU A 69 -3.75 -8.81 -14.42
C LEU A 69 -2.39 -8.58 -15.10
N ASN A 70 -2.33 -7.60 -16.00
CA ASN A 70 -1.08 -7.14 -16.59
C ASN A 70 -0.45 -6.08 -15.69
N GLU A 71 -1.13 -4.94 -15.50
CA GLU A 71 -0.52 -3.73 -14.93
C GLU A 71 -0.24 -3.82 -13.44
N GLY A 72 -1.15 -4.44 -12.68
CA GLY A 72 -0.96 -4.68 -11.26
C GLY A 72 0.20 -5.64 -10.99
N PHE A 73 0.32 -6.70 -11.79
CA PHE A 73 1.43 -7.65 -11.68
C PHE A 73 2.75 -7.05 -12.13
N ALA A 74 2.79 -6.36 -13.26
CA ALA A 74 4.01 -5.70 -13.73
C ALA A 74 4.51 -4.67 -12.70
N THR A 75 3.58 -3.89 -12.13
CA THR A 75 3.90 -2.95 -11.05
C THR A 75 4.46 -3.69 -9.83
N TRP A 76 3.78 -4.73 -9.32
CA TRP A 76 4.28 -5.49 -8.15
C TRP A 76 5.64 -6.18 -8.42
N VAL A 77 5.81 -6.82 -9.57
CA VAL A 77 7.06 -7.51 -9.95
C VAL A 77 8.21 -6.52 -10.09
N SER A 78 7.95 -5.30 -10.58
CA SER A 78 9.01 -4.28 -10.71
C SER A 78 9.68 -3.96 -9.37
N TYR A 79 8.89 -3.84 -8.29
CA TYR A 79 9.39 -3.60 -6.95
C TYR A 79 10.04 -4.85 -6.36
N LEU A 80 9.49 -6.04 -6.62
CA LEU A 80 10.13 -7.30 -6.23
C LEU A 80 11.53 -7.47 -6.87
N ALA A 81 11.65 -7.14 -8.15
CA ALA A 81 12.91 -7.19 -8.87
C ALA A 81 13.89 -6.11 -8.37
N ALA A 82 13.41 -4.87 -8.17
CA ALA A 82 14.24 -3.78 -7.66
C ALA A 82 14.78 -4.09 -6.26
N ASP A 83 13.95 -4.63 -5.36
CA ASP A 83 14.37 -5.06 -4.01
C ASP A 83 15.41 -6.19 -4.09
N ARG A 84 15.25 -7.12 -5.04
CA ARG A 84 16.19 -8.22 -5.22
C ARG A 84 17.55 -7.77 -5.76
N PHE A 85 17.57 -6.84 -6.71
CA PHE A 85 18.81 -6.37 -7.34
C PHE A 85 19.50 -5.25 -6.56
N PHE A 86 18.72 -4.44 -5.83
CA PHE A 86 19.17 -3.26 -5.08
C PHE A 86 18.54 -3.23 -3.68
N PRO A 87 18.82 -4.25 -2.83
CA PRO A 87 18.21 -4.35 -1.50
C PRO A 87 18.50 -3.14 -0.61
N GLU A 88 19.62 -2.45 -0.84
CA GLU A 88 20.00 -1.24 -0.11
C GLU A 88 19.06 -0.04 -0.34
N TRP A 89 18.21 -0.08 -1.36
CA TRP A 89 17.24 0.98 -1.64
C TRP A 89 15.98 0.91 -0.77
N ASN A 90 15.72 -0.21 -0.10
CA ASN A 90 14.52 -0.43 0.71
C ASN A 90 13.21 -0.05 -0.03
N VAL A 91 13.10 -0.44 -1.31
CA VAL A 91 12.03 0.00 -2.22
C VAL A 91 10.63 -0.35 -1.74
N TRP A 92 10.47 -1.33 -0.84
CA TRP A 92 9.17 -1.66 -0.26
C TRP A 92 8.63 -0.59 0.70
N ILE A 93 9.49 0.26 1.28
CA ILE A 93 9.03 1.43 2.04
C ILE A 93 8.53 2.50 1.07
N GLN A 94 9.26 2.72 -0.03
CA GLN A 94 8.86 3.64 -1.10
C GLN A 94 7.58 3.18 -1.81
N PHE A 95 7.35 1.86 -1.92
CA PHE A 95 6.11 1.29 -2.45
C PHE A 95 4.86 1.71 -1.64
N LEU A 96 5.03 2.11 -0.37
CA LEU A 96 3.92 2.63 0.42
C LEU A 96 3.41 3.98 -0.13
N GLU A 97 4.27 4.81 -0.71
CA GLU A 97 3.85 6.05 -1.39
C GLU A 97 2.98 5.76 -2.62
N GLU A 98 3.32 4.69 -3.34
CA GLU A 98 2.50 4.22 -4.46
C GLU A 98 1.15 3.69 -3.97
N SER A 99 1.15 2.93 -2.87
CA SER A 99 -0.08 2.45 -2.23
C SER A 99 -0.94 3.62 -1.74
N THR A 100 -0.34 4.68 -1.18
CA THR A 100 -1.04 5.92 -0.77
C THR A 100 -1.72 6.61 -1.95
N THR A 101 -1.11 6.60 -3.14
CA THR A 101 -1.75 7.14 -4.36
C THR A 101 -3.01 6.34 -4.72
N GLY A 102 -2.93 5.01 -4.65
CA GLY A 102 -4.11 4.14 -4.78
C GLY A 102 -5.17 4.44 -3.72
N PHE A 103 -4.78 4.54 -2.44
CA PHE A 103 -5.70 4.87 -1.34
C PHE A 103 -6.39 6.23 -1.52
N ARG A 104 -5.71 7.24 -2.07
CA ARG A 104 -6.30 8.57 -2.28
C ARG A 104 -7.38 8.55 -3.34
N LEU A 105 -7.13 7.88 -4.46
CA LEU A 105 -8.10 7.76 -5.55
C LEU A 105 -9.30 6.89 -5.12
N ASP A 106 -9.02 5.77 -4.47
CA ASP A 106 -10.02 4.77 -4.08
C ASP A 106 -10.88 5.20 -2.86
N ALA A 107 -10.48 6.26 -2.14
CA ALA A 107 -11.28 6.87 -1.09
C ALA A 107 -12.37 7.83 -1.62
N LEU A 108 -12.37 8.15 -2.91
CA LEU A 108 -13.37 9.01 -3.54
C LEU A 108 -14.64 8.23 -3.84
N ALA A 109 -15.80 8.87 -3.65
CA ALA A 109 -17.09 8.25 -3.95
C ALA A 109 -17.23 7.86 -5.44
N GLY A 110 -16.55 8.60 -6.33
CA GLY A 110 -16.51 8.35 -7.78
C GLY A 110 -15.34 7.48 -8.24
N SER A 111 -14.73 6.70 -7.35
CA SER A 111 -13.77 5.66 -7.76
C SER A 111 -14.48 4.49 -8.47
N HIS A 112 -13.74 3.42 -8.79
CA HIS A 112 -14.26 2.21 -9.42
C HIS A 112 -13.60 0.94 -8.83
N PRO A 113 -14.22 -0.24 -9.00
CA PRO A 113 -13.57 -1.52 -8.66
C PRO A 113 -12.32 -1.76 -9.52
N ILE A 114 -11.46 -2.70 -9.12
CA ILE A 114 -10.32 -3.11 -9.95
C ILE A 114 -10.83 -3.76 -11.26
N GLU A 115 -11.90 -4.54 -11.19
CA GLU A 115 -12.57 -5.10 -12.36
C GLU A 115 -13.66 -4.14 -12.84
N VAL A 116 -13.45 -3.51 -13.99
CA VAL A 116 -14.39 -2.59 -14.61
C VAL A 116 -14.98 -3.23 -15.86
N ASP A 117 -16.30 -3.25 -15.99
CA ASP A 117 -16.95 -3.72 -17.22
C ASP A 117 -16.72 -2.69 -18.33
N VAL A 118 -15.82 -3.00 -19.27
CA VAL A 118 -15.47 -2.14 -20.40
C VAL A 118 -16.33 -2.53 -21.61
N ASN A 119 -17.21 -1.63 -22.04
CA ASN A 119 -18.15 -1.87 -23.14
C ASN A 119 -17.68 -1.23 -24.46
N HIS A 120 -16.95 -0.12 -24.37
CA HIS A 120 -16.44 0.59 -25.54
C HIS A 120 -14.92 0.83 -25.42
N VAL A 121 -14.23 0.85 -26.56
CA VAL A 121 -12.76 1.00 -26.62
C VAL A 121 -12.31 2.34 -26.02
N ASP A 122 -13.11 3.39 -26.14
CA ASP A 122 -12.78 4.72 -25.60
C ASP A 122 -12.78 4.75 -24.05
N GLU A 123 -13.40 3.77 -23.40
CA GLU A 123 -13.40 3.64 -21.92
C GLU A 123 -12.10 3.01 -21.41
N ILE A 124 -11.29 2.43 -22.29
CA ILE A 124 -10.06 1.72 -21.90
C ILE A 124 -9.05 2.68 -21.27
N ASP A 125 -8.87 3.86 -21.84
CA ASP A 125 -7.92 4.85 -21.33
C ASP A 125 -8.28 5.32 -19.91
N GLU A 126 -9.55 5.22 -19.51
CA GLU A 126 -10.02 5.61 -18.17
C GLU A 126 -9.57 4.63 -17.07
N ILE A 127 -9.30 3.36 -17.44
CA ILE A 127 -8.88 2.32 -16.48
C ILE A 127 -7.36 2.13 -16.44
N PHE A 128 -6.60 2.87 -17.25
CA PHE A 128 -5.14 2.99 -17.15
C PHE A 128 -4.75 3.98 -16.04
N ASP A 129 -5.13 3.67 -14.81
CA ASP A 129 -5.13 4.60 -13.69
C ASP A 129 -4.47 4.05 -12.41
N ALA A 130 -4.53 4.80 -11.30
CA ALA A 130 -3.92 4.33 -10.06
C ALA A 130 -4.63 3.12 -9.44
N ILE A 131 -5.87 2.81 -9.81
CA ILE A 131 -6.57 1.60 -9.35
C ILE A 131 -5.96 0.36 -10.02
N SER A 132 -5.87 0.31 -11.35
CA SER A 132 -5.33 -0.85 -12.07
C SER A 132 -3.86 -1.12 -11.72
N TYR A 133 -3.06 -0.06 -11.60
CA TYR A 133 -1.63 -0.17 -11.31
C TYR A 133 -1.36 -0.30 -9.80
N ARG A 134 -1.69 0.72 -9.02
CA ARG A 134 -1.21 0.85 -7.63
C ARG A 134 -2.04 0.04 -6.65
N LYS A 135 -3.38 0.14 -6.71
CA LYS A 135 -4.25 -0.72 -5.90
C LYS A 135 -4.10 -2.18 -6.31
N GLY A 136 -4.07 -2.48 -7.62
CA GLY A 136 -3.78 -3.82 -8.15
C GLY A 136 -2.51 -4.43 -7.54
N ALA A 137 -1.38 -3.73 -7.62
CA ALA A 137 -0.12 -4.18 -7.04
C ALA A 137 -0.16 -4.34 -5.51
N ALA A 138 -0.79 -3.41 -4.80
CA ALA A 138 -0.89 -3.48 -3.34
C ALA A 138 -1.77 -4.64 -2.87
N VAL A 139 -2.86 -4.93 -3.60
CA VAL A 139 -3.74 -6.08 -3.35
C VAL A 139 -3.03 -7.41 -3.66
N ILE A 140 -2.16 -7.45 -4.67
CA ILE A 140 -1.26 -8.60 -4.92
C ILE A 140 -0.27 -8.79 -3.77
N ARG A 141 0.40 -7.72 -3.32
CA ARG A 141 1.34 -7.75 -2.18
C ARG A 141 0.65 -8.24 -0.91
N MET A 142 -0.58 -7.77 -0.64
CA MET A 142 -1.40 -8.22 0.48
C MET A 142 -1.68 -9.72 0.42
N LEU A 143 -2.10 -10.23 -0.74
CA LEU A 143 -2.38 -11.64 -0.92
C LEU A 143 -1.11 -12.49 -0.76
N GLN A 144 0.01 -12.07 -1.35
CA GLN A 144 1.30 -12.74 -1.21
C GLN A 144 1.76 -12.78 0.26
N SER A 145 1.58 -11.68 1.00
CA SER A 145 1.87 -11.61 2.44
C SER A 145 1.02 -12.61 3.24
N TYR A 146 -0.27 -12.71 2.93
CA TYR A 146 -1.19 -13.64 3.59
C TYR A 146 -0.88 -15.12 3.30
N LEU A 147 -0.72 -15.48 2.02
CA LEU A 147 -0.45 -16.85 1.59
C LEU A 147 0.99 -17.31 1.91
N GLY A 148 1.93 -16.37 1.97
CA GLY A 148 3.35 -16.63 2.04
C GLY A 148 4.00 -16.72 0.65
N ALA A 149 5.21 -16.16 0.54
CA ALA A 149 5.88 -15.97 -0.75
C ALA A 149 6.12 -17.27 -1.54
N GLU A 150 6.49 -18.35 -0.86
CA GLU A 150 6.79 -19.64 -1.52
C GLU A 150 5.53 -20.26 -2.17
N ILE A 151 4.43 -20.31 -1.41
CA ILE A 151 3.14 -20.83 -1.89
C ILE A 151 2.63 -19.94 -3.02
N PHE A 152 2.66 -18.62 -2.83
CA PHE A 152 2.24 -17.66 -3.85
C PHE A 152 3.03 -17.84 -5.15
N GLN A 153 4.36 -17.88 -5.09
CA GLN A 153 5.22 -18.03 -6.26
C GLN A 153 5.00 -19.36 -6.98
N LYS A 154 4.89 -20.47 -6.25
CA LYS A 154 4.64 -21.79 -6.84
C LYS A 154 3.29 -21.84 -7.57
N SER A 155 2.25 -21.31 -6.95
CA SER A 155 0.90 -21.26 -7.54
C SER A 155 0.83 -20.33 -8.74
N LEU A 156 1.51 -19.17 -8.67
CA LEU A 156 1.62 -18.24 -9.79
C LEU A 156 2.38 -18.85 -10.98
N ALA A 157 3.45 -19.60 -10.72
CA ALA A 157 4.16 -20.33 -11.78
C ALA A 157 3.25 -21.39 -12.45
N ALA A 158 2.39 -22.05 -11.69
CA ALA A 158 1.41 -22.98 -12.24
C ALA A 158 0.36 -22.27 -13.11
N TYR A 159 -0.12 -21.09 -12.68
CA TYR A 159 -0.99 -20.22 -13.48
C TYR A 159 -0.33 -19.83 -14.80
N ILE A 160 0.87 -19.25 -14.76
CA ILE A 160 1.61 -18.82 -15.96
C ILE A 160 1.80 -19.99 -16.92
N LYS A 161 2.19 -21.16 -16.41
CA LYS A 161 2.38 -22.37 -17.24
C LYS A 161 1.07 -22.84 -17.89
N ARG A 162 -0.06 -22.72 -17.19
CA ARG A 162 -1.37 -23.17 -17.66
C ARG A 162 -1.91 -22.28 -18.78
N PHE A 163 -1.69 -20.98 -18.68
CA PHE A 163 -2.22 -19.98 -19.62
C PHE A 163 -1.19 -19.44 -20.62
N ALA A 164 0.02 -20.00 -20.64
CA ALA A 164 1.07 -19.59 -21.56
C ALA A 164 0.59 -19.62 -23.02
N TYR A 165 0.84 -18.52 -23.73
CA TYR A 165 0.40 -18.26 -25.11
C TYR A 165 -1.13 -18.20 -25.27
N SER A 166 -1.84 -17.81 -24.22
CA SER A 166 -3.29 -17.72 -24.20
C SER A 166 -3.78 -16.56 -23.34
N ASN A 167 -5.09 -16.48 -23.19
CA ASN A 167 -5.77 -15.46 -22.42
C ASN A 167 -6.24 -16.01 -21.06
N ALA A 168 -6.38 -15.13 -20.07
CA ALA A 168 -6.90 -15.48 -18.75
C ALA A 168 -7.84 -14.40 -18.17
N LYS A 169 -8.74 -14.83 -17.29
CA LYS A 169 -9.61 -13.96 -16.47
C LYS A 169 -9.12 -13.90 -15.03
N THR A 170 -9.62 -12.92 -14.29
CA THR A 170 -9.39 -12.80 -12.85
C THR A 170 -9.69 -14.12 -12.11
N GLU A 171 -10.79 -14.80 -12.45
CA GLU A 171 -11.18 -16.08 -11.84
C GLU A 171 -10.17 -17.21 -12.07
N ASP A 172 -9.45 -17.20 -13.19
CA ASP A 172 -8.45 -18.21 -13.53
C ASP A 172 -7.22 -18.10 -12.61
N LEU A 173 -6.79 -16.86 -12.33
CA LEU A 173 -5.74 -16.58 -11.37
C LEU A 173 -6.15 -17.05 -9.97
N TRP A 174 -7.36 -16.69 -9.53
CA TRP A 174 -7.87 -17.09 -8.21
C TRP A 174 -7.99 -18.60 -8.07
N ALA A 175 -8.47 -19.30 -9.10
CA ALA A 175 -8.54 -20.75 -9.09
C ALA A 175 -7.15 -21.39 -8.93
N ALA A 176 -6.13 -20.89 -9.63
CA ALA A 176 -4.77 -21.42 -9.53
C ALA A 176 -4.12 -21.14 -8.16
N LEU A 177 -4.32 -19.95 -7.60
CA LEU A 177 -3.82 -19.59 -6.27
C LEU A 177 -4.55 -20.36 -5.15
N GLU A 178 -5.86 -20.55 -5.26
CA GLU A 178 -6.68 -21.36 -4.34
C GLU A 178 -6.24 -22.83 -4.38
N GLU A 179 -6.06 -23.41 -5.57
CA GLU A 179 -5.59 -24.79 -5.75
C GLU A 179 -4.22 -25.02 -5.08
N GLY A 180 -3.26 -24.11 -5.27
CA GLY A 180 -1.92 -24.30 -4.74
C GLY A 180 -1.72 -23.91 -3.27
N SER A 181 -2.59 -23.07 -2.71
CA SER A 181 -2.52 -22.64 -1.31
C SER A 181 -3.44 -23.40 -0.36
N GLY A 182 -4.59 -23.89 -0.84
CA GLY A 182 -5.66 -24.44 0.00
C GLY A 182 -6.43 -23.37 0.80
N GLU A 183 -6.13 -22.09 0.61
CA GLU A 183 -6.84 -20.96 1.22
C GLU A 183 -8.00 -20.53 0.32
N PRO A 184 -9.08 -19.92 0.86
CA PRO A 184 -10.26 -19.50 0.08
C PRO A 184 -9.99 -18.20 -0.69
N VAL A 185 -8.97 -18.21 -1.56
CA VAL A 185 -8.47 -17.06 -2.32
C VAL A 185 -9.58 -16.43 -3.15
N LYS A 186 -10.45 -17.23 -3.78
CA LYS A 186 -11.53 -16.70 -4.62
C LYS A 186 -12.49 -15.83 -3.81
N THR A 187 -12.96 -16.32 -2.67
CA THR A 187 -13.86 -15.56 -1.79
C THR A 187 -13.18 -14.32 -1.23
N LEU A 188 -11.92 -14.46 -0.81
CA LEU A 188 -11.11 -13.35 -0.31
C LEU A 188 -11.00 -12.25 -1.38
N MET A 189 -10.48 -12.58 -2.56
CA MET A 189 -10.07 -11.61 -3.57
C MET A 189 -11.23 -11.04 -4.38
N HIS A 190 -12.35 -11.76 -4.52
CA HIS A 190 -13.58 -11.17 -5.08
C HIS A 190 -14.02 -9.92 -4.31
N SER A 191 -13.86 -9.91 -2.98
CA SER A 191 -14.19 -8.73 -2.18
C SER A 191 -13.25 -7.54 -2.42
N TRP A 192 -12.08 -7.77 -3.01
CA TRP A 192 -11.09 -6.72 -3.30
C TRP A 192 -11.13 -6.24 -4.75
N THR A 193 -11.52 -7.10 -5.69
CA THR A 193 -11.50 -6.76 -7.11
C THR A 193 -12.84 -6.25 -7.65
N LYS A 194 -13.97 -6.75 -7.12
CA LYS A 194 -15.31 -6.49 -7.68
C LYS A 194 -16.08 -5.34 -7.05
N GLN A 195 -15.50 -4.68 -6.04
CA GLN A 195 -16.07 -3.48 -5.43
C GLN A 195 -15.03 -2.38 -5.30
N GLN A 196 -15.49 -1.14 -5.37
CA GLN A 196 -14.67 0.05 -5.21
C GLN A 196 -14.35 0.29 -3.73
N GLY A 197 -13.24 1.01 -3.48
CA GLY A 197 -12.82 1.38 -2.13
C GLY A 197 -12.08 0.28 -1.38
N TYR A 198 -11.84 0.59 -0.11
CA TYR A 198 -11.14 -0.24 0.86
C TYR A 198 -11.67 0.01 2.28
N PRO A 199 -11.44 -0.90 3.23
CA PRO A 199 -11.88 -0.71 4.59
C PRO A 199 -10.90 0.12 5.43
N VAL A 200 -11.45 0.82 6.43
CA VAL A 200 -10.75 1.12 7.67
C VAL A 200 -11.19 0.10 8.74
N VAL A 201 -10.22 -0.50 9.42
CA VAL A 201 -10.43 -1.40 10.55
C VAL A 201 -10.21 -0.63 11.85
N SER A 202 -11.27 -0.40 12.62
CA SER A 202 -11.19 0.14 13.97
C SER A 202 -10.83 -0.97 14.96
N VAL A 203 -9.92 -0.67 15.87
CA VAL A 203 -9.40 -1.59 16.89
C VAL A 203 -9.54 -0.96 18.26
N LYS A 204 -10.22 -1.65 19.17
CA LYS A 204 -10.36 -1.23 20.57
C LYS A 204 -9.90 -2.34 21.50
N LEU A 205 -9.18 -1.98 22.56
CA LEU A 205 -8.79 -2.92 23.60
C LEU A 205 -9.81 -2.87 24.74
N LYS A 206 -10.50 -3.99 25.01
CA LYS A 206 -11.48 -4.08 26.08
C LYS A 206 -11.47 -5.45 26.72
N ASP A 207 -11.38 -5.48 28.06
CA ASP A 207 -11.40 -6.71 28.86
C ASP A 207 -10.41 -7.80 28.36
N GLY A 208 -9.24 -7.36 27.86
CA GLY A 208 -8.21 -8.25 27.32
C GLY A 208 -8.50 -8.83 25.93
N LYS A 209 -9.51 -8.32 25.22
CA LYS A 209 -9.83 -8.66 23.82
C LYS A 209 -9.65 -7.45 22.90
N LEU A 210 -9.40 -7.71 21.62
CA LEU A 210 -9.52 -6.68 20.59
C LEU A 210 -10.90 -6.76 19.97
N GLU A 211 -11.71 -5.72 20.17
CA GLU A 211 -12.92 -5.51 19.40
C GLU A 211 -12.52 -4.91 18.06
N LEU A 212 -12.79 -5.62 16.96
CA LEU A 212 -12.50 -5.19 15.59
C LEU A 212 -13.80 -4.79 14.91
N GLU A 213 -13.78 -3.67 14.18
CA GLU A 213 -14.89 -3.21 13.35
C GLU A 213 -14.37 -2.71 12.01
N GLN A 214 -14.96 -3.11 10.88
CA GLN A 214 -14.65 -2.54 9.57
C GLN A 214 -15.79 -1.67 9.03
N THR A 215 -15.39 -0.60 8.35
CA THR A 215 -16.26 0.22 7.49
C THR A 215 -15.49 0.64 6.25
N GLN A 216 -16.19 0.91 5.14
CA GLN A 216 -15.54 1.50 3.98
C GLN A 216 -15.00 2.90 4.32
N PHE A 217 -13.74 3.14 3.99
CA PHE A 217 -13.11 4.43 4.16
C PHE A 217 -13.45 5.36 2.98
N LEU A 218 -13.92 6.57 3.30
CA LEU A 218 -14.19 7.63 2.33
C LEU A 218 -13.52 8.92 2.81
N SER A 219 -12.87 9.63 1.89
CA SER A 219 -12.15 10.88 2.22
C SER A 219 -13.09 12.02 2.62
N SER A 220 -14.37 11.95 2.24
CA SER A 220 -15.44 12.85 2.68
C SER A 220 -15.82 12.66 4.16
N GLY A 221 -15.37 11.59 4.81
CA GLY A 221 -15.76 11.23 6.17
C GLY A 221 -17.09 10.48 6.28
N SER A 222 -17.89 10.42 5.21
CA SER A 222 -19.17 9.69 5.19
C SER A 222 -19.00 8.19 5.44
N GLU A 223 -20.07 7.54 5.88
CA GLU A 223 -20.10 6.09 6.03
C GLU A 223 -20.33 5.43 4.67
N GLY A 224 -19.41 4.55 4.26
CA GLY A 224 -19.63 3.67 3.11
C GLY A 224 -20.19 2.31 3.55
N VAL A 225 -20.77 1.59 2.60
CA VAL A 225 -21.46 0.31 2.84
C VAL A 225 -20.64 -0.91 2.45
N GLY A 226 -19.44 -0.72 1.88
CA GLY A 226 -18.56 -1.81 1.48
C GLY A 226 -18.10 -2.67 2.66
N GLN A 227 -17.90 -3.96 2.39
CA GLN A 227 -17.39 -4.93 3.35
C GLN A 227 -16.42 -5.88 2.64
N TRP A 228 -15.27 -6.14 3.26
CA TRP A 228 -14.21 -6.95 2.69
C TRP A 228 -13.93 -8.17 3.56
N VAL A 229 -13.36 -9.21 2.94
CA VAL A 229 -12.62 -10.22 3.70
C VAL A 229 -11.20 -9.69 3.87
N VAL A 230 -10.86 -9.22 5.06
CA VAL A 230 -9.57 -8.57 5.33
C VAL A 230 -8.57 -9.60 5.88
N PRO A 231 -7.43 -9.84 5.21
CA PRO A 231 -6.37 -10.68 5.75
C PRO A 231 -5.58 -9.86 6.78
N ILE A 232 -5.99 -9.93 8.04
CA ILE A 232 -5.35 -9.20 9.13
C ILE A 232 -4.03 -9.89 9.46
N THR A 233 -2.96 -9.12 9.48
CA THR A 233 -1.70 -9.45 10.15
C THR A 233 -1.63 -8.61 11.42
N LEU A 234 -1.20 -9.22 12.52
CA LEU A 234 -1.09 -8.59 13.82
C LEU A 234 0.24 -8.97 14.47
N CYS A 235 0.95 -8.01 15.04
CA CYS A 235 2.05 -8.27 15.96
C CYS A 235 1.85 -7.52 17.29
N CYS A 236 2.45 -8.05 18.35
CA CYS A 236 2.29 -7.53 19.70
C CYS A 236 3.62 -7.55 20.44
N CYS A 237 4.07 -6.40 20.93
CA CYS A 237 5.37 -6.14 21.57
C CYS A 237 6.63 -6.48 20.75
N SER A 238 6.56 -7.38 19.78
CA SER A 238 7.66 -7.80 18.93
C SER A 238 7.15 -8.35 17.60
N TYR A 239 7.90 -8.09 16.54
CA TYR A 239 7.65 -8.66 15.20
C TYR A 239 7.88 -10.17 15.13
N SER A 240 8.46 -10.81 16.15
CA SER A 240 8.53 -12.28 16.22
C SER A 240 7.23 -12.92 16.69
N VAL A 241 6.35 -12.13 17.33
CA VAL A 241 5.06 -12.59 17.86
C VAL A 241 3.96 -12.11 16.91
N GLN A 242 3.76 -12.84 15.82
CA GLN A 242 2.77 -12.51 14.79
C GLN A 242 1.60 -13.49 14.76
N GLN A 243 0.44 -12.98 14.39
CA GLN A 243 -0.76 -13.75 14.09
C GLN A 243 -1.37 -13.25 12.79
N LYS A 244 -1.96 -14.18 12.03
CA LYS A 244 -2.68 -13.87 10.80
C LYS A 244 -4.03 -14.57 10.78
N PHE A 245 -5.07 -13.87 10.32
CA PHE A 245 -6.43 -14.42 10.22
C PHE A 245 -7.27 -13.62 9.22
N LEU A 246 -8.40 -14.21 8.79
CA LEU A 246 -9.35 -13.54 7.90
C LEU A 246 -10.48 -12.90 8.70
N PHE A 247 -10.58 -11.57 8.65
CA PHE A 247 -11.70 -10.81 9.20
C PHE A 247 -12.80 -10.67 8.14
N ARG A 248 -13.90 -11.44 8.30
CA ARG A 248 -14.97 -11.55 7.28
C ARG A 248 -16.20 -10.70 7.58
N GLY A 249 -16.48 -10.44 8.85
CA GLY A 249 -17.68 -9.75 9.30
C GLY A 249 -17.50 -8.24 9.41
N LYS A 250 -18.57 -7.53 9.75
CA LYS A 250 -18.50 -6.10 10.09
C LYS A 250 -17.82 -5.87 11.44
N GLN A 251 -18.05 -6.77 12.40
CA GLN A 251 -17.47 -6.73 13.74
C GLN A 251 -17.03 -8.15 14.14
N ASP A 252 -15.95 -8.25 14.91
CA ASP A 252 -15.48 -9.52 15.49
C ASP A 252 -14.64 -9.25 16.75
N ASP A 253 -14.61 -10.22 17.66
CA ASP A 253 -13.82 -10.16 18.89
C ASP A 253 -12.59 -11.07 18.75
N PHE A 254 -11.41 -10.48 18.69
CA PHE A 254 -10.17 -11.24 18.65
C PHE A 254 -9.61 -11.46 20.06
N ASN A 255 -9.49 -12.72 20.46
CA ASN A 255 -8.98 -13.07 21.79
C ASN A 255 -7.44 -12.97 21.83
N LEU A 256 -6.92 -12.08 22.68
CA LEU A 256 -5.48 -11.94 22.92
C LEU A 256 -4.91 -13.04 23.83
N SER A 257 -5.64 -14.11 24.14
CA SER A 257 -5.20 -15.16 25.07
C SER A 257 -3.90 -15.86 24.65
N GLY A 258 -3.52 -15.81 23.37
CA GLY A 258 -2.22 -16.27 22.88
C GLY A 258 -1.07 -15.27 23.04
N LEU A 259 -1.36 -14.04 23.49
CA LEU A 259 -0.47 -12.87 23.58
C LEU A 259 -0.40 -12.29 25.00
N VAL A 260 -0.89 -13.01 26.01
CA VAL A 260 -1.09 -12.55 27.41
C VAL A 260 0.21 -12.10 28.08
N GLU A 261 1.35 -12.69 27.73
CA GLU A 261 2.64 -12.28 28.29
C GLU A 261 3.07 -10.87 27.85
N CYS A 262 2.59 -10.41 26.69
CA CYS A 262 2.90 -9.10 26.16
C CYS A 262 2.12 -7.98 26.86
N GLN A 263 0.87 -8.24 27.28
CA GLN A 263 0.01 -7.26 27.97
C GLN A 263 0.59 -6.77 29.31
N LYS A 264 1.48 -7.55 29.93
CA LYS A 264 2.07 -7.24 31.25
C LYS A 264 3.35 -6.40 31.16
N LYS A 265 3.81 -6.08 29.95
CA LYS A 265 5.02 -5.27 29.74
C LYS A 265 4.65 -3.79 29.74
N ASP A 266 5.52 -2.97 30.33
CA ASP A 266 5.38 -1.51 30.28
C ASP A 266 5.40 -1.01 28.82
N ASP A 267 6.13 -1.70 27.94
CA ASP A 267 6.23 -1.42 26.50
C ASP A 267 5.18 -2.17 25.65
N PHE A 268 3.99 -2.40 26.20
CA PHE A 268 2.92 -3.06 25.46
C PHE A 268 2.41 -2.19 24.31
N TRP A 269 2.42 -2.75 23.09
CA TRP A 269 1.84 -2.17 21.88
C TRP A 269 1.30 -3.30 20.98
N ILE A 270 0.33 -2.95 20.14
CA ILE A 270 -0.26 -3.84 19.12
C ILE A 270 -0.26 -3.09 17.80
N LYS A 271 0.18 -3.76 16.74
CA LYS A 271 0.14 -3.25 15.37
C LYS A 271 -0.58 -4.27 14.49
N LEU A 272 -1.71 -3.85 13.91
CA LEU A 272 -2.34 -4.54 12.79
C LEU A 272 -1.74 -4.03 11.48
N ASN A 273 -1.90 -4.79 10.40
CA ASN A 273 -1.33 -4.51 9.09
C ASN A 273 0.21 -4.40 9.16
N VAL A 274 0.84 -5.47 9.66
CA VAL A 274 2.30 -5.55 9.84
C VAL A 274 3.01 -5.26 8.52
N ASP A 275 3.99 -4.36 8.59
CA ASP A 275 4.78 -3.82 7.47
C ASP A 275 3.95 -3.19 6.35
N GLN A 276 2.71 -2.79 6.67
CA GLN A 276 1.76 -2.16 5.76
C GLN A 276 1.62 -2.95 4.45
N THR A 277 1.51 -4.27 4.58
CA THR A 277 1.38 -5.18 3.43
C THR A 277 -0.05 -5.26 2.90
N GLY A 278 -1.05 -4.94 3.73
CA GLY A 278 -2.46 -4.91 3.39
C GLY A 278 -2.95 -3.57 2.86
N PHE A 279 -3.89 -3.62 1.89
CA PHE A 279 -4.53 -2.44 1.32
C PHE A 279 -5.76 -2.02 2.17
N TYR A 280 -5.55 -1.73 3.44
CA TYR A 280 -6.56 -1.21 4.35
C TYR A 280 -5.92 -0.31 5.39
N ARG A 281 -6.74 0.57 5.99
CA ARG A 281 -6.29 1.47 7.06
C ARG A 281 -6.64 0.92 8.42
N VAL A 282 -5.89 1.31 9.45
CA VAL A 282 -6.19 0.93 10.83
C VAL A 282 -6.44 2.16 11.70
N SER A 283 -7.54 2.16 12.44
CA SER A 283 -7.88 3.19 13.41
C SER A 283 -7.84 2.61 14.82
N TYR A 284 -6.92 3.09 15.64
CA TYR A 284 -6.76 2.64 17.02
C TYR A 284 -7.53 3.55 17.99
N ASP A 285 -8.02 2.99 19.09
CA ASP A 285 -8.50 3.78 20.23
C ASP A 285 -7.37 4.62 20.87
N GLU A 286 -7.74 5.51 21.79
CA GLU A 286 -6.80 6.44 22.41
C GLU A 286 -5.67 5.72 23.19
N GLU A 287 -5.96 4.57 23.82
CA GLU A 287 -4.97 3.81 24.57
C GLU A 287 -3.93 3.17 23.63
N LEU A 288 -4.39 2.42 22.64
CA LEU A 288 -3.53 1.75 21.67
C LEU A 288 -2.75 2.77 20.81
N ALA A 289 -3.38 3.89 20.43
CA ALA A 289 -2.71 4.96 19.71
C ALA A 289 -1.59 5.61 20.53
N SER A 290 -1.79 5.81 21.84
CA SER A 290 -0.75 6.34 22.74
C SER A 290 0.44 5.38 22.84
N ARG A 291 0.18 4.07 22.92
CA ARG A 291 1.21 3.02 22.94
C ARG A 291 2.00 2.95 21.64
N LEU A 292 1.31 3.03 20.49
CA LEU A 292 1.98 3.10 19.18
C LEU A 292 2.83 4.36 19.03
N ARG A 293 2.34 5.52 19.48
CA ARG A 293 3.14 6.76 19.48
C ARG A 293 4.43 6.61 20.30
N HIS A 294 4.36 5.95 21.46
CA HIS A 294 5.57 5.66 22.24
C HIS A 294 6.52 4.70 21.52
N ALA A 295 5.99 3.66 20.86
CA ALA A 295 6.78 2.72 20.06
C ALA A 295 7.43 3.38 18.83
N VAL A 296 6.81 4.42 18.26
CA VAL A 296 7.42 5.29 17.24
C VAL A 296 8.55 6.12 17.84
N GLU A 297 8.30 6.83 18.95
CA GLU A 297 9.29 7.72 19.57
C GLU A 297 10.57 6.98 20.02
N THR A 298 10.40 5.73 20.44
CA THR A 298 11.49 4.84 20.88
C THR A 298 12.08 3.99 19.73
N ASN A 299 11.63 4.20 18.49
CA ASN A 299 12.10 3.53 17.27
C ASN A 299 12.01 1.98 17.35
N ILE A 300 10.94 1.45 17.96
CA ILE A 300 10.69 0.01 18.10
C ILE A 300 9.97 -0.57 16.88
N LEU A 301 9.09 0.22 16.24
CA LEU A 301 8.36 -0.20 15.04
C LEU A 301 9.28 -0.24 13.81
N SER A 302 8.99 -1.12 12.85
CA SER A 302 9.66 -1.13 11.54
C SER A 302 9.38 0.18 10.80
N ALA A 303 10.27 0.58 9.88
CA ALA A 303 10.08 1.80 9.11
C ALA A 303 8.76 1.78 8.30
N ALA A 304 8.38 0.63 7.74
CA ALA A 304 7.10 0.46 7.04
C ALA A 304 5.90 0.70 7.97
N ASP A 305 5.94 0.19 9.20
CA ASP A 305 4.86 0.41 10.17
C ASP A 305 4.84 1.84 10.70
N ARG A 306 6.00 2.48 10.90
CA ARG A 306 6.08 3.91 11.22
C ARG A 306 5.50 4.76 10.08
N TYR A 307 5.79 4.45 8.82
CA TYR A 307 5.17 5.13 7.68
C TYR A 307 3.65 5.03 7.76
N GLY A 308 3.11 3.81 7.85
CA GLY A 308 1.65 3.67 7.75
C GLY A 308 0.88 4.06 9.00
N VAL A 309 1.47 4.06 10.20
CA VAL A 309 0.82 4.67 11.39
C VAL A 309 0.60 6.17 11.15
N LEU A 310 1.57 6.85 10.55
CA LEU A 310 1.44 8.26 10.18
C LEU A 310 0.44 8.46 9.04
N ASP A 311 0.54 7.69 7.96
CA ASP A 311 -0.35 7.80 6.79
C ASP A 311 -1.83 7.52 7.17
N ASP A 312 -2.08 6.49 8.00
CA ASP A 312 -3.43 6.19 8.50
C ASP A 312 -3.98 7.31 9.36
N THR A 313 -3.20 7.82 10.31
CA THR A 313 -3.62 8.92 11.19
C THR A 313 -3.88 10.20 10.39
N TYR A 314 -3.04 10.49 9.38
CA TYR A 314 -3.25 11.60 8.47
C TYR A 314 -4.56 11.45 7.69
N ALA A 315 -4.79 10.31 7.05
CA ALA A 315 -6.00 10.06 6.27
C ALA A 315 -7.27 10.13 7.15
N LEU A 316 -7.23 9.55 8.35
CA LEU A 316 -8.34 9.61 9.32
C LEU A 316 -8.61 11.03 9.79
N CYS A 317 -7.57 11.84 10.00
CA CYS A 317 -7.71 13.25 10.32
C CYS A 317 -8.35 14.04 9.16
N MET A 318 -7.88 13.82 7.93
CA MET A 318 -8.41 14.51 6.74
C MET A 318 -9.87 14.15 6.46
N ALA A 319 -10.26 12.91 6.75
CA ALA A 319 -11.64 12.46 6.69
C ALA A 319 -12.51 12.90 7.89
N GLY A 320 -11.97 13.69 8.82
CA GLY A 320 -12.68 14.15 10.02
C GLY A 320 -13.01 13.05 11.03
N LYS A 321 -12.40 11.86 10.90
CA LYS A 321 -12.61 10.70 11.80
C LYS A 321 -11.68 10.72 13.02
N GLN A 322 -10.61 11.52 12.98
CA GLN A 322 -9.70 11.76 14.11
C GLN A 322 -9.40 13.26 14.25
N LYS A 323 -8.99 13.68 15.44
CA LYS A 323 -8.67 15.09 15.73
C LYS A 323 -7.27 15.44 15.22
N LEU A 324 -7.10 16.65 14.68
CA LEU A 324 -5.79 17.17 14.23
C LEU A 324 -4.73 17.15 15.33
N VAL A 325 -5.11 17.42 16.58
CA VAL A 325 -4.18 17.38 17.72
C VAL A 325 -3.54 15.99 17.91
N THR A 326 -4.27 14.91 17.61
CA THR A 326 -3.75 13.54 17.66
C THR A 326 -2.63 13.35 16.64
N LEU A 327 -2.84 13.84 15.42
CA LEU A 327 -1.85 13.81 14.35
C LEU A 327 -0.61 14.66 14.68
N LEU A 328 -0.79 15.86 15.24
CA LEU A 328 0.34 16.72 15.64
C LEU A 328 1.19 16.08 16.73
N HIS A 329 0.56 15.45 17.74
CA HIS A 329 1.30 14.68 18.75
C HIS A 329 2.03 13.47 18.16
N LEU A 330 1.44 12.83 17.14
CA LEU A 330 2.09 11.73 16.44
C LEU A 330 3.31 12.22 15.65
N ILE A 331 3.20 13.29 14.86
CA ILE A 331 4.32 13.90 14.12
C ILE A 331 5.48 14.24 15.06
N ALA A 332 5.20 14.82 16.23
CA ALA A 332 6.23 15.14 17.22
C ALA A 332 7.04 13.92 17.69
N ALA A 333 6.46 12.72 17.66
CA ALA A 333 7.15 11.47 18.02
C ALA A 333 8.22 11.07 16.98
N TYR A 334 8.17 11.58 15.75
CA TYR A 334 9.13 11.29 14.69
C TYR A 334 10.39 12.15 14.74
N LYS A 335 10.60 12.98 15.77
CA LYS A 335 11.78 13.88 15.91
C LYS A 335 13.15 13.19 15.81
N ASN A 336 13.20 11.87 16.00
CA ASN A 336 14.40 11.03 15.92
C ASN A 336 14.37 10.07 14.71
N GLU A 337 13.50 10.30 13.72
CA GLU A 337 13.39 9.45 12.53
C GLU A 337 14.68 9.51 11.69
N THR A 338 15.13 8.35 11.21
CA THR A 338 16.37 8.21 10.44
C THR A 338 16.16 7.58 9.07
N GLU A 339 15.02 6.92 8.86
CA GLU A 339 14.66 6.37 7.57
C GLU A 339 14.11 7.49 6.67
N TYR A 340 14.72 7.65 5.50
CA TYR A 340 14.48 8.78 4.60
C TYR A 340 13.03 8.85 4.13
N THR A 341 12.43 7.74 3.70
CA THR A 341 11.06 7.72 3.19
C THR A 341 10.06 8.04 4.29
N VAL A 342 10.24 7.52 5.50
CA VAL A 342 9.40 7.86 6.66
C VAL A 342 9.53 9.35 7.02
N LEU A 343 10.76 9.87 7.08
CA LEU A 343 11.01 11.28 7.38
C LEU A 343 10.40 12.20 6.32
N ALA A 344 10.62 11.91 5.03
CA ALA A 344 10.05 12.67 3.93
C ALA A 344 8.51 12.69 3.99
N HIS A 345 7.89 11.55 4.33
CA HIS A 345 6.45 11.47 4.52
C HIS A 345 5.96 12.32 5.72
N ALA A 346 6.68 12.31 6.85
CA ALA A 346 6.40 13.19 8.00
C ALA A 346 6.50 14.68 7.66
N ILE A 347 7.53 15.06 6.89
CA ILE A 347 7.72 16.45 6.43
C ILE A 347 6.58 16.84 5.48
N ASN A 348 6.25 16.02 4.48
CA ASN A 348 5.20 16.32 3.51
C ASN A 348 3.82 16.40 4.18
N THR A 349 3.54 15.53 5.16
CA THR A 349 2.32 15.57 5.96
C THR A 349 2.23 16.89 6.74
N SER A 350 3.33 17.28 7.36
CA SER A 350 3.46 18.51 8.14
C SER A 350 3.25 19.77 7.29
N LEU A 351 3.84 19.81 6.09
CA LEU A 351 3.65 20.89 5.12
C LEU A 351 2.21 20.95 4.60
N SER A 352 1.59 19.80 4.33
CA SER A 352 0.19 19.73 3.91
C SER A 352 -0.73 20.35 4.97
N ILE A 353 -0.52 20.04 6.25
CA ILE A 353 -1.26 20.65 7.38
C ILE A 353 -1.05 22.16 7.42
N TYR A 354 0.19 22.62 7.26
CA TYR A 354 0.50 24.05 7.23
C TYR A 354 -0.24 24.79 6.12
N GLU A 355 -0.27 24.24 4.90
CA GLU A 355 -0.99 24.82 3.76
C GLU A 355 -2.50 24.89 4.02
N MET A 356 -3.09 23.83 4.61
CA MET A 356 -4.51 23.85 4.99
C MET A 356 -4.80 24.89 6.07
N MET A 357 -3.95 24.99 7.10
CA MET A 357 -4.11 25.98 8.18
C MET A 357 -3.92 27.41 7.68
N ALA A 358 -3.06 27.65 6.68
CA ALA A 358 -2.88 28.97 6.08
C ALA A 358 -4.18 29.51 5.46
N VAL A 359 -5.06 28.62 5.00
CA VAL A 359 -6.38 28.97 4.46
C VAL A 359 -7.45 29.00 5.56
N ALA A 360 -7.47 27.99 6.45
CA ALA A 360 -8.56 27.77 7.38
C ALA A 360 -8.43 28.48 8.74
N ALA A 361 -7.21 28.72 9.21
CA ALA A 361 -6.90 29.30 10.53
C ALA A 361 -5.57 30.10 10.49
N PRO A 362 -5.50 31.19 9.69
CA PRO A 362 -4.27 31.96 9.48
C PRO A 362 -3.68 32.57 10.77
N GLU A 363 -4.51 32.82 11.79
CA GLU A 363 -4.09 33.30 13.10
C GLU A 363 -3.22 32.30 13.87
N GLU A 364 -3.40 30.99 13.63
CA GLU A 364 -2.61 29.92 14.28
C GLU A 364 -1.33 29.57 13.51
N LEU A 365 -1.12 30.19 12.34
CA LEU A 365 -0.01 29.85 11.44
C LEU A 365 1.37 30.09 12.08
N VAL A 366 1.47 31.07 12.99
CA VAL A 366 2.70 31.35 13.73
C VAL A 366 3.05 30.18 14.67
N ASN A 367 2.06 29.64 15.38
CA ASN A 367 2.24 28.51 16.27
C ASN A 367 2.59 27.25 15.47
N MET A 368 1.90 27.01 14.35
CA MET A 368 2.20 25.88 13.47
C MET A 368 3.61 25.99 12.87
N LYS A 369 4.03 27.17 12.42
CA LYS A 369 5.39 27.39 11.91
C LYS A 369 6.45 27.10 12.98
N LYS A 370 6.20 27.53 14.22
CA LYS A 370 7.11 27.23 15.34
C LYS A 370 7.21 25.72 15.58
N PHE A 371 6.07 25.03 15.64
CA PHE A 371 6.04 23.56 15.76
C PHE A 371 6.85 22.88 14.66
N LEU A 372 6.72 23.33 13.39
CA LEU A 372 7.50 22.78 12.29
C LEU A 372 8.99 23.02 12.42
N ILE A 373 9.40 24.22 12.86
CA ILE A 373 10.81 24.52 13.09
C ILE A 373 11.35 23.60 14.19
N ASP A 374 10.65 23.48 15.32
CA ASP A 374 11.06 22.64 16.45
C ASP A 374 11.14 21.15 16.04
N PHE A 375 10.26 20.70 15.15
CA PHE A 375 10.27 19.35 14.59
C PHE A 375 11.42 19.13 13.59
N LEU A 376 11.74 20.12 12.76
CA LEU A 376 12.73 20.00 11.68
C LEU A 376 14.17 20.29 12.13
N GLU A 377 14.34 21.08 13.20
CA GLU A 377 15.65 21.50 13.71
C GLU A 377 16.62 20.33 13.95
N PRO A 378 16.21 19.18 14.53
CA PRO A 378 17.10 18.03 14.71
C PRO A 378 17.66 17.44 13.41
N PHE A 379 17.00 17.62 12.26
CA PHE A 379 17.41 17.05 10.98
C PHE A 379 18.28 18.00 10.13
N ALA A 380 18.37 19.27 10.54
CA ALA A 380 19.14 20.28 9.82
C ALA A 380 20.61 20.38 10.29
N GLN A 381 20.96 19.67 11.37
CA GLN A 381 22.31 19.58 11.96
C GLN A 381 23.03 18.34 11.44
#